data_AF-A0A9D4DTN6-F1
#
_entry.id   AF-A0A9D4DTN6-F1
#
_cell.length_a   1.000
_cell.length_b   1.000
_cell.length_c   1.000
_cell.angle_alpha   90.00
_cell.angle_beta   90.00
_cell.angle_gamma   90.00
#
_symmetry.space_group_name_H-M   'P 1'
#
loop_
_entity.id
_entity.type
_entity.pdbx_description
1 polymer ?
#
loop_
_entity_poly.entity_id
_entity_poly.type
_entity_poly.pdbx_seq_one_letter_code
_entity_poly.pdbx_strand_id
1 'polypeptide(L)'
;MRNNLMFTSVQEDNASGNETPEVTERKLRQHLEVAFHIARELVDSIKFERLHRFPGAPTAGKVRSIVAKFSYFKDREMVRKRWKNSMELFSGCLSSFHRM
;
A
#
# COMPACT_ATOMS: atom_id res chain seq x y z
N MET A 1 15.32 -6.55 -10.26
CA MET A 1 13.97 -7.00 -9.84
C MET A 1 13.17 -5.80 -9.35
N ARG A 2 11.87 -5.71 -9.66
CA ARG A 2 10.99 -4.62 -9.17
C ARG A 2 10.50 -4.94 -7.76
N ASN A 3 10.91 -4.12 -6.78
CA ASN A 3 10.57 -4.28 -5.36
C ASN A 3 9.39 -3.41 -4.94
N ASN A 4 8.58 -2.96 -5.90
CA ASN A 4 7.50 -2.02 -5.66
C ASN A 4 6.18 -2.79 -5.54
N LEU A 5 5.32 -2.38 -4.60
CA LEU A 5 3.91 -2.74 -4.57
C LEU A 5 3.06 -1.47 -4.67
N MET A 6 1.92 -1.61 -5.32
CA MET A 6 0.91 -0.57 -5.44
C MET A 6 -0.29 -0.96 -4.60
N PHE A 7 -0.69 -0.07 -3.71
CA PHE A 7 -1.86 -0.22 -2.84
C PHE A 7 -2.95 0.73 -3.35
N THR A 8 -4.07 0.15 -3.79
CA THR A 8 -5.26 0.89 -4.23
C THR A 8 -6.23 1.05 -3.06
N SER A 9 -7.08 2.08 -3.10
CA SER A 9 -8.16 2.32 -2.11
C SER A 9 -7.72 2.71 -0.69
N VAL A 10 -6.48 3.18 -0.49
CA VAL A 10 -6.07 3.76 0.81
C VAL A 10 -6.59 5.19 0.90
N GLN A 11 -7.49 5.48 1.85
CA GLN A 11 -8.11 6.80 2.01
C GLN A 11 -7.08 7.94 2.05
N GLU A 12 -7.34 9.02 1.32
CA GLU A 12 -6.55 10.25 1.35
C GLU A 12 -7.11 11.17 2.42
N ASP A 13 -6.23 11.96 3.06
CA ASP A 13 -6.71 13.06 3.88
C ASP A 13 -7.20 14.16 2.95
N ASN A 14 -8.53 14.31 2.85
CA ASN A 14 -9.17 15.33 2.01
C ASN A 14 -8.79 16.79 2.38
N ALA A 15 -8.03 16.99 3.46
CA ALA A 15 -7.71 18.30 4.02
C ALA A 15 -6.41 18.93 3.51
N SER A 16 -5.50 18.20 2.87
CA SER A 16 -4.23 18.79 2.42
C SER A 16 -3.63 18.02 1.26
N GLY A 17 -3.56 18.67 0.09
CA GLY A 17 -2.89 18.17 -1.11
C GLY A 17 -1.40 17.84 -0.95
N ASN A 18 -0.83 18.07 0.24
CA ASN A 18 0.54 17.75 0.63
C ASN A 18 0.55 16.67 1.74
N GLU A 19 0.10 15.44 1.44
CA GLU A 19 0.41 14.31 2.33
C GLU A 19 1.93 14.11 2.35
N THR A 20 2.56 14.27 3.52
CA THR A 20 3.98 13.95 3.69
C THR A 20 4.20 12.44 3.53
N PRO A 21 5.42 12.01 3.15
CA PRO A 21 5.74 10.58 3.07
C PRO A 21 5.50 9.86 4.41
N GLU A 22 5.69 10.54 5.54
CA GLU A 22 5.48 9.99 6.89
C GLU A 22 3.99 9.68 7.16
N VAL A 23 3.08 10.58 6.76
CA VAL A 23 1.63 10.35 6.89
C VAL A 23 1.19 9.20 5.99
N THR A 24 1.71 9.16 4.76
CA THR A 24 1.44 8.09 3.80
C THR A 24 1.91 6.74 4.34
N GLU A 25 3.09 6.70 4.95
CA GLU A 25 3.64 5.50 5.57
C GLU A 25 2.77 5.01 6.72
N ARG A 26 2.38 5.90 7.64
CA ARG A 26 1.52 5.53 8.77
C ARG A 26 0.19 4.94 8.29
N LYS A 27 -0.44 5.56 7.29
CA LYS A 27 -1.68 5.04 6.69
C LYS A 27 -1.47 3.69 6.03
N LEU A 28 -0.36 3.50 5.32
CA LEU A 28 -0.05 2.22 4.70
C LEU A 28 0.14 1.14 5.77
N ARG A 29 0.92 1.41 6.83
CA ARG A 29 1.13 0.47 7.94
C ARG A 29 -0.19 0.07 8.59
N GLN A 30 -1.05 1.04 8.90
CA GLN A 30 -2.39 0.78 9.44
C GLN A 30 -3.23 -0.05 8.47
N HIS A 31 -3.16 0.23 7.16
CA HIS A 31 -3.84 -0.55 6.15
C HIS A 31 -3.32 -2.00 6.09
N LEU A 32 -2.02 -2.21 6.25
CA LEU A 32 -1.44 -3.56 6.29
C LEU A 32 -1.94 -4.38 7.50
N GLU A 33 -2.06 -3.74 8.66
CA GLU A 33 -2.59 -4.35 9.87
C GLU A 33 -4.08 -4.70 9.72
N VAL A 34 -4.89 -3.71 9.32
CA VAL A 34 -6.35 -3.87 9.27
C VAL A 34 -6.80 -4.72 8.08
N ALA A 35 -6.31 -4.44 6.87
CA ALA A 35 -6.80 -5.08 5.65
C ALA A 35 -6.16 -6.45 5.38
N PHE A 36 -4.90 -6.66 5.76
CA PHE A 36 -4.20 -7.92 5.52
C PHE A 36 -3.99 -8.76 6.78
N HIS A 37 -4.44 -8.27 7.95
CA HIS A 37 -4.28 -8.95 9.24
C HIS A 37 -2.84 -9.42 9.45
N ILE A 38 -1.90 -8.53 9.16
CA ILE A 38 -0.48 -8.72 9.44
C ILE A 38 -0.24 -8.22 10.86
N ALA A 39 0.49 -8.99 11.67
CA ALA A 39 0.84 -8.59 13.03
C ALA A 39 1.63 -7.26 13.01
N ARG A 40 1.30 -6.35 13.92
CA ARG A 40 1.95 -5.03 14.03
C ARG A 40 3.47 -5.12 14.12
N GLU A 41 4.00 -6.12 14.84
CA GLU A 41 5.44 -6.35 14.95
C GLU A 41 6.10 -6.62 13.59
N LEU A 42 5.42 -7.39 12.73
CA LEU A 42 5.89 -7.63 11.37
C LEU A 42 5.79 -6.37 10.52
N VAL A 43 4.68 -5.62 10.62
CA VAL A 43 4.52 -4.35 9.88
C VAL A 43 5.58 -3.33 10.29
N ASP A 44 5.92 -3.24 11.57
CA ASP A 44 6.95 -2.33 12.07
C ASP A 44 8.37 -2.72 11.63
N SER A 45 8.61 -4.01 11.42
CA SER A 45 9.89 -4.52 10.90
C SER A 45 10.12 -4.21 9.42
N ILE A 46 9.06 -3.89 8.66
CA ILE A 46 9.15 -3.61 7.22
C ILE A 46 9.87 -2.28 7.00
N LYS A 47 10.95 -2.31 6.22
CA LYS A 47 11.64 -1.09 5.77
C LYS A 47 11.22 -0.70 4.36
N PHE A 48 10.76 0.53 4.21
CA PHE A 48 10.43 1.13 2.93
C PHE A 48 11.57 2.03 2.47
N GLU A 49 12.00 1.91 1.22
CA GLU A 49 12.95 2.84 0.60
C GLU A 49 12.26 4.13 0.13
N ARG A 50 11.03 4.00 -0.37
CA ARG A 50 10.27 5.12 -0.93
C ARG A 50 8.78 4.85 -0.87
N LEU A 51 8.03 5.84 -0.39
CA LEU A 51 6.58 5.82 -0.33
C LEU A 51 6.05 7.12 -0.93
N HIS A 52 5.14 7.01 -1.89
CA HIS A 52 4.48 8.16 -2.49
C HIS A 52 3.13 7.78 -3.08
N ARG A 53 2.25 8.77 -3.21
CA ARG A 53 0.96 8.63 -3.91
C ARG A 53 1.15 8.73 -5.42
N PHE A 54 0.40 7.94 -6.17
CA PHE A 54 0.36 7.94 -7.63
C PHE A 54 -1.09 7.87 -8.14
N PRO A 55 -1.47 8.67 -9.16
CA PRO A 55 -0.68 9.72 -9.82
C PRO A 55 -0.41 10.92 -8.89
N GLY A 56 0.65 11.71 -9.15
CA GLY A 56 1.02 12.84 -8.29
C GLY A 56 -0.09 13.90 -8.16
N ALA A 57 -0.92 14.05 -9.19
CA ALA A 57 -2.09 14.92 -9.17
C ALA A 57 -3.34 14.17 -8.70
N PRO A 58 -4.17 14.75 -7.80
CA PRO A 58 -5.46 14.19 -7.44
C PRO A 58 -6.33 14.09 -8.70
N THR A 59 -6.96 12.93 -8.90
CA THR A 59 -7.91 12.72 -9.98
C THR A 59 -9.32 12.87 -9.41
N ALA A 60 -10.14 13.75 -9.98
CA ALA A 60 -11.49 14.00 -9.49
C ALA A 60 -12.29 12.69 -9.36
N GLY A 61 -12.82 12.43 -8.16
CA GLY A 61 -13.62 11.23 -7.87
C GLY A 61 -12.84 9.93 -7.67
N LYS A 62 -11.49 9.94 -7.66
CA LYS A 62 -10.69 8.72 -7.47
C LYS A 62 -9.60 8.89 -6.41
N VAL A 63 -9.59 7.98 -5.45
CA VAL A 63 -8.52 7.86 -4.44
C VAL A 63 -7.20 7.47 -5.12
N ARG A 64 -6.14 8.24 -4.89
CA ARG A 64 -4.79 7.97 -5.37
C ARG A 64 -4.21 6.72 -4.71
N SER A 65 -3.57 5.88 -5.52
CA SER A 65 -2.88 4.70 -5.04
C SER A 65 -1.57 5.06 -4.34
N ILE A 66 -1.09 4.23 -3.43
CA ILE A 66 0.24 4.36 -2.82
C ILE A 66 1.19 3.41 -3.54
N VAL A 67 2.33 3.93 -3.99
CA VAL A 67 3.46 3.12 -4.46
C VAL A 67 4.49 3.03 -3.34
N ALA A 68 4.67 1.81 -2.83
CA ALA A 68 5.66 1.49 -1.82
C ALA A 68 6.81 0.70 -2.44
N LYS A 69 8.03 1.20 -2.30
CA LYS A 69 9.27 0.48 -2.62
C LYS A 69 9.81 -0.13 -1.34
N PHE A 70 9.91 -1.45 -1.30
CA PHE A 70 10.44 -2.20 -0.15
C PHE A 70 11.96 -2.30 -0.23
N SER A 71 12.63 -2.10 0.90
CA SER A 71 14.08 -2.31 1.00
C SER A 71 14.46 -3.77 0.82
N TYR A 72 13.63 -4.69 1.34
CA TYR A 72 13.89 -6.12 1.26
C TYR A 72 12.84 -6.85 0.43
N PHE A 73 13.31 -7.74 -0.44
CA PHE A 73 12.45 -8.57 -1.28
C PHE A 73 11.56 -9.52 -0.47
N LYS A 74 12.06 -10.02 0.68
CA LYS A 74 11.33 -10.93 1.57
C LYS A 74 10.06 -10.29 2.13
N ASP A 75 10.16 -9.04 2.59
CA ASP A 75 9.02 -8.28 3.14
C ASP A 75 7.95 -8.04 2.09
N ARG A 76 8.39 -7.67 0.88
CA ARG A 76 7.51 -7.47 -0.27
C ARG A 76 6.77 -8.75 -0.66
N GLU A 77 7.45 -9.89 -0.66
CA GLU A 77 6.84 -11.20 -0.92
C GLU A 77 5.87 -11.62 0.19
N MET A 78 6.18 -11.36 1.46
CA MET A 78 5.29 -11.62 2.59
C MET A 78 3.97 -10.86 2.43
N VAL A 79 4.04 -9.54 2.23
CA VAL A 79 2.86 -8.70 2.02
C VAL A 79 2.06 -9.18 0.81
N ARG A 80 2.74 -9.51 -0.30
CA ARG A 80 2.10 -10.03 -1.51
C ARG A 80 1.37 -11.36 -1.28
N LYS A 81 1.98 -12.30 -0.56
CA LYS A 81 1.38 -13.61 -0.25
C LYS A 81 0.15 -13.44 0.64
N ARG A 82 0.25 -12.57 1.66
CA ARG A 82 -0.85 -12.29 2.57
C ARG A 82 -2.00 -11.60 1.85
N TRP A 83 -1.70 -10.68 0.94
CA TRP A 83 -2.70 -10.01 0.12
C TRP A 83 -3.48 -10.99 -0.76
N LYS A 84 -2.80 -11.90 -1.47
CA LYS A 84 -3.48 -12.94 -2.27
C LYS A 84 -4.44 -13.79 -1.43
N ASN A 85 -3.97 -14.22 -0.26
CA ASN A 85 -4.77 -15.03 0.65
C ASN A 85 -5.99 -14.25 1.20
N SER A 86 -5.82 -12.95 1.47
CA SER A 86 -6.92 -12.08 1.89
C SER A 86 -7.90 -11.77 0.76
N MET A 87 -7.44 -11.65 -0.49
CA MET A 87 -8.31 -11.45 -1.66
C MET A 87 -9.13 -12.69 -2.01
N GLU A 88 -8.62 -13.90 -1.77
CA GLU A 88 -9.42 -15.13 -1.94
C GLU A 88 -10.58 -15.21 -0.94
N LEU A 89 -10.46 -14.60 0.24
CA LEU A 89 -11.56 -14.46 1.21
C LEU A 89 -12.54 -13.33 0.84
N PHE A 90 -12.13 -12.37 0.01
CA PHE A 90 -12.94 -11.24 -0.48
C PHE A 90 -13.10 -11.30 -2.01
N SER A 91 -13.60 -12.42 -2.53
CA SER A 91 -13.88 -12.71 -3.95
C SER A 91 -14.90 -11.75 -4.60
N GLY A 92 -14.59 -10.45 -4.65
CA GLY A 92 -15.50 -9.44 -5.17
C GLY A 92 -14.94 -8.06 -5.49
N CYS A 93 -13.70 -7.70 -5.12
CA CYS A 93 -13.19 -6.35 -5.38
C CYS A 93 -11.82 -6.33 -6.09
N LEU A 94 -11.92 -6.35 -7.42
CA LEU A 94 -11.18 -5.51 -8.37
C LEU A 94 -9.65 -5.60 -8.38
N SER A 95 -9.19 -6.50 -9.26
CA SER A 95 -8.19 -6.22 -10.30
C SER A 95 -7.73 -4.77 -10.45
N SER A 96 -6.48 -4.48 -10.08
CA SER A 96 -5.61 -3.53 -10.80
C SER A 96 -4.16 -3.63 -10.29
N PHE A 97 -3.51 -4.76 -10.63
CA PHE A 97 -2.05 -4.85 -10.60
C PHE A 97 -1.54 -4.40 -11.98
N HIS A 98 -1.21 -3.11 -12.16
CA HIS A 98 -0.49 -2.70 -13.37
C HIS A 98 1.00 -2.95 -13.13
N ARG A 99 1.53 -3.96 -13.82
CA ARG A 99 2.96 -4.28 -13.87
C ARG A 99 3.66 -3.24 -14.74
N MET A 100 3.74 -2.00 -14.25
CA MET A 100 4.56 -0.95 -14.89
C MET A 100 6.01 -1.32 -14.81
#